data_AF-A0A960MPH3-F1
#
_entry.id   AF-A0A960MPH3-F1
#
_cell.length_a   1.000
_cell.length_b   1.000
_cell.length_c   1.000
_cell.angle_alpha   90.00
_cell.angle_beta   90.00
_cell.angle_gamma   90.00
#
_symmetry.space_group_name_H-M   'P 1'
#
loop_
_entity.id
_entity.type
_entity.pdbx_description
1 polymer ?
#
loop_
_entity_poly.entity_id
_entity_poly.type
_entity_poly.pdbx_seq_one_letter_code
_entity_poly.pdbx_strand_id
1 'polypeptide(L)' 'MLKKLDNLSLLLLVLGGIVWGIAGLYRINIVEYVFNREWLIRIIYVLFGFAFVCHLISWRVDSKKKKTKR' A
#
# COMPACT_ATOMS: atom_id res chain seq x y z
N MET A 1 -1.24 26.41 -4.70
CA MET A 1 -2.35 25.45 -4.92
C MET A 1 -1.93 23.97 -4.87
N LEU A 2 -0.64 23.62 -4.92
CA LEU A 2 -0.14 22.21 -4.88
C LEU A 2 -0.31 21.46 -3.54
N LYS A 3 -0.45 22.14 -2.40
CA LYS A 3 -0.53 21.48 -1.08
C LYS A 3 -1.75 20.56 -0.89
N LYS A 4 -2.87 20.83 -1.57
CA LYS A 4 -4.09 20.03 -1.44
C LYS A 4 -3.99 18.69 -2.18
N LEU A 5 -3.31 18.66 -3.33
CA LEU A 5 -3.07 17.42 -4.07
C LEU A 5 -2.08 16.51 -3.33
N ASP A 6 -1.04 17.08 -2.73
CA ASP A 6 -0.11 16.32 -1.89
C ASP A 6 -0.85 15.60 -0.75
N ASN A 7 -1.75 16.31 -0.07
CA ASN A 7 -2.54 15.75 1.02
C ASN A 7 -3.53 14.67 0.55
N LEU A 8 -4.16 14.86 -0.62
CA LEU A 8 -5.06 13.87 -1.20
C LEU A 8 -4.30 12.62 -1.67
N SER A 9 -3.11 12.81 -2.25
CA SER A 9 -2.23 11.73 -2.68
C SER A 9 -1.71 10.92 -1.49
N LEU A 10 -1.32 11.60 -0.40
CA LEU A 10 -0.96 10.98 0.87
C LEU A 10 -2.14 10.21 1.48
N LEU A 11 -3.35 10.77 1.43
CA LEU A 11 -4.55 10.13 1.95
C LEU A 11 -4.90 8.87 1.14
N LEU A 12 -4.85 8.92 -0.20
CA LEU A 12 -5.07 7.77 -1.07
C LEU A 12 -4.01 6.69 -0.86
N LEU A 13 -2.75 7.09 -0.67
CA LEU A 13 -1.64 6.17 -0.39
C LEU A 13 -1.82 5.46 0.96
N VAL A 14 -2.21 6.21 2.00
CA VAL A 14 -2.47 5.68 3.35
C VAL A 14 -3.71 4.78 3.34
N LEU A 15 -4.81 5.19 2.71
CA LEU A 15 -6.02 4.37 2.58
C LEU A 15 -5.75 3.09 1.78
N GLY A 16 -5.02 3.18 0.68
CA GLY A 16 -4.60 2.01 -0.12
C GLY A 16 -3.73 1.04 0.68
N GLY A 17 -2.77 1.56 1.45
CA GLY A 17 -1.91 0.78 2.34
C GLY A 17 -2.65 0.15 3.52
N ILE A 18 -3.63 0.84 4.11
CA ILE A 18 -4.44 0.32 5.23
C ILE A 18 -5.34 -0.82 4.74
N VAL A 19 -6.05 -0.64 3.62
CA VAL A 19 -6.91 -1.70 3.03
C VAL A 19 -6.08 -2.96 2.76
N TRP A 20 -4.85 -2.77 2.29
CA TRP A 20 -3.91 -3.85 2.06
C TRP A 20 -3.33 -4.50 3.31
N GLY A 21 -2.95 -3.69 4.29
CA GLY A 21 -2.48 -4.17 5.59
C GLY A 21 -3.55 -5.01 6.29
N ILE A 22 -4.80 -4.58 6.24
CA ILE A 22 -5.94 -5.32 6.81
C ILE A 22 -6.22 -6.61 6.03
N ALA A 23 -6.18 -6.56 4.69
CA ALA A 23 -6.35 -7.75 3.86
C ALA A 23 -5.25 -8.81 4.12
N GLY A 24 -4.00 -8.39 4.37
CA GLY A 24 -2.89 -9.27 4.72
C GLY A 24 -2.89 -9.76 6.18
N LEU A 25 -3.25 -8.89 7.14
CA LEU A 25 -3.23 -9.21 8.57
C LEU A 25 -4.42 -10.05 9.02
N TYR A 26 -5.63 -9.73 8.53
CA TYR A 26 -6.87 -10.38 8.96
C TYR A 26 -7.45 -11.34 7.92
N ARG A 27 -6.81 -11.53 6.75
CA ARG A 27 -7.37 -12.30 5.62
C ARG A 27 -8.81 -11.87 5.27
N ILE A 28 -9.15 -10.60 5.49
CA ILE A 28 -10.47 -10.08 5.09
C ILE A 28 -10.40 -9.85 3.59
N ASN A 29 -10.94 -10.80 2.84
CA ASN A 29 -10.90 -10.79 1.39
C ASN A 29 -11.98 -9.85 0.83
N ILE A 30 -11.82 -8.54 1.05
CA ILE A 30 -12.71 -7.50 0.49
C ILE A 30 -12.74 -7.62 -1.04
N VAL A 31 -11.59 -7.97 -1.64
CA VAL A 31 -11.46 -8.22 -3.08
C VAL A 31 -12.26 -9.45 -3.51
N GLU A 32 -12.32 -10.50 -2.69
CA GLU A 32 -13.10 -11.71 -2.96
C GLU A 32 -14.60 -11.43 -2.87
N TYR A 33 -15.01 -10.57 -1.94
CA TYR A 33 -16.38 -10.08 -1.85
C TYR A 33 -16.83 -9.31 -3.11
N VAL A 34 -15.91 -8.56 -3.76
CA VAL A 34 -16.24 -7.75 -4.96
C VAL A 34 -16.08 -8.54 -6.25
N PHE A 35 -15.01 -9.33 -6.40
CA PHE A 35 -14.65 -9.95 -7.67
C PHE A 35 -15.08 -11.42 -7.81
N ASN A 36 -15.41 -12.12 -6.71
CA ASN A 36 -15.90 -13.52 -6.66
C ASN A 36 -15.18 -14.50 -7.64
N ARG A 37 -13.89 -14.26 -7.88
CA ARG A 37 -13.08 -14.89 -8.93
C ARG A 37 -11.67 -15.13 -8.39
N GLU A 38 -11.44 -16.33 -7.87
CA GLU A 38 -10.21 -16.81 -7.21
C GLU A 38 -8.91 -16.45 -7.94
N TRP A 39 -8.88 -16.61 -9.27
CA TRP A 39 -7.70 -16.34 -10.09
C TRP A 39 -7.29 -14.86 -10.12
N LEU A 40 -8.26 -13.95 -10.09
CA LEU A 40 -8.07 -12.52 -10.23
C LEU A 40 -7.63 -11.93 -8.90
N ILE A 41 -8.23 -12.45 -7.83
CA ILE A 41 -7.89 -12.16 -6.44
C ILE A 41 -6.40 -12.46 -6.20
N ARG A 42 -5.90 -13.62 -6.65
CA ARG A 42 -4.48 -13.99 -6.52
C ARG A 42 -3.55 -13.01 -7.24
N ILE A 43 -3.88 -12.60 -8.47
CA ILE A 43 -3.08 -11.64 -9.24
C ILE A 43 -3.05 -10.28 -8.53
N ILE A 44 -4.21 -9.81 -8.06
CA ILE A 44 -4.35 -8.56 -7.31
C ILE A 44 -3.51 -8.62 -6.02
N TYR A 45 -3.53 -9.75 -5.30
CA TYR A 45 -2.71 -9.94 -4.12
C TYR A 45 -1.20 -9.96 -4.43
N VAL A 46 -0.76 -10.63 -5.49
CA VAL A 46 0.67 -10.58 -5.84
C VAL A 46 1.08 -9.14 -6.21
N LEU A 47 0.21 -8.42 -6.91
CA LEU A 47 0.52 -7.09 -7.43
C LEU A 47 0.65 -6.03 -6.34
N PHE A 48 -0.33 -5.85 -5.43
CA PHE A 48 -0.06 -4.89 -4.36
C PHE A 48 0.83 -5.43 -3.24
N GLY A 49 1.02 -6.74 -3.09
CA GLY A 49 2.04 -7.27 -2.18
C GLY A 49 3.42 -6.78 -2.60
N PHE A 50 3.67 -6.81 -3.90
CA PHE A 50 4.87 -6.24 -4.51
C PHE A 50 4.95 -4.72 -4.34
N ALA A 51 3.84 -4.00 -4.58
CA ALA A 51 3.79 -2.54 -4.42
C ALA A 51 4.06 -2.10 -2.96
N PHE A 52 3.52 -2.81 -1.98
CA PHE A 52 3.72 -2.54 -0.56
C PHE A 52 5.17 -2.77 -0.14
N VAL A 53 5.78 -3.87 -0.59
CA VAL A 53 7.20 -4.17 -0.35
C VAL A 53 8.08 -3.07 -0.96
N CYS A 54 7.84 -2.68 -2.20
CA CYS A 54 8.57 -1.58 -2.86
C CYS A 54 8.41 -0.26 -2.10
N HIS A 55 7.21 0.06 -1.62
CA HIS A 55 6.97 1.26 -0.82
C HIS A 55 7.69 1.22 0.53
N LEU A 56 7.63 0.09 1.24
CA LEU A 56 8.36 -0.12 2.50
C LEU A 56 9.86 0.03 2.31
N ILE A 57 10.42 -0.53 1.25
CA ILE A 57 11.84 -0.40 0.92
C ILE A 57 12.19 1.07 0.67
N SER A 58 11.39 1.78 -0.14
CA SER A 58 11.56 3.22 -0.39
C SER A 58 11.51 4.04 0.90
N TRP A 59 10.54 3.78 1.77
CA TRP A 59 10.42 4.43 3.07
C TRP A 59 11.61 4.15 4.00
N ARG A 60 12.10 2.91 4.02
CA ARG A 60 13.30 2.51 4.78
C ARG A 60 14.56 3.21 4.25
N VAL A 61 14.66 3.38 2.93
CA VAL A 61 15.74 4.13 2.27
C VAL A 61 15.68 5.62 2.61
N ASP A 62 14.49 6.24 2.59
CA ASP A 62 14.32 7.64 3.00
C ASP A 62 14.65 7.85 4.49
N SER A 63 14.24 6.89 5.33
CA SER A 63 14.53 6.89 6.77
C SER A 63 16.04 6.82 7.07
N LYS A 64 16.83 6.15 6.22
CA LYS A 64 18.30 6.11 6.33
C LYS A 64 18.94 7.47 6.05
N LYS A 65 18.44 8.22 5.06
CA LYS A 65 18.97 9.56 4.73
C LYS A 65 18.80 10.58 5.86
N LYS A 66 17.72 10.48 6.64
CA LYS A 66 17.51 11.36 7.82
C LYS A 66 18.45 11.07 8.99
N LYS A 67 18.97 9.83 9.13
CA LYS A 67 19.91 9.49 10.21
C LYS A 67 21.36 9.86 9.92
N THR A 68 21.76 9.97 8.66
CA THR A 68 23.17 10.28 8.29
C THR A 68 23.45 11.78 8.19
N LYS A 69 22.43 12.63 8.38
CA LYS A 69 22.53 14.09 8.33
C LYS A 69 22.31 14.75 9.69
N ARG A 70 22.30 13.95 10.77
CA ARG A 70 22.37 14.40 12.17
C ARG A 70 23.75 14.10 12.71
#